data_AF-A0A914EFN4-F1
#
_entry.id   AF-A0A914EFN4-F1
#
_cell.length_a   1.000
_cell.length_b   1.000
_cell.length_c   1.000
_cell.angle_alpha   90.00
_cell.angle_beta   90.00
_cell.angle_gamma   90.00
#
_symmetry.space_group_name_H-M   'P 1'
#
loop_
_entity.id
_entity.type
_entity.pdbx_description
1 polymer ?
#
loop_
_entity_poly.entity_id
_entity_poly.type
_entity_poly.pdbx_seq_one_letter_code
_entity_poly.pdbx_strand_id
1 'polypeptide(L)'
;MYEVSTWDAKSPDIRSYGHIETDAQTFADWNVDYLKFDGCNIDLNLLPIGYAQMAQALNKTGRPIVYSCSWPAYLVNQPEKVNYTQIGQFCNLWRNFMPDVAADWSIIMKIIDYYTENQNKLIAANGPGHWHDPDMIVVGDPRLTPDQSRAQMTMWSIWSAPLIMSNDLRNIDPIYKDILLNKRVIAVDQDPLGIMGRLVKKSGSTSIYVKKMNPCDENHETCSYAVAILNRSKRDLVTETFTLAELGLIHHSGYNILELWNGKNMGTFKSEDTYSAKVPPTGVHFFKATPKIFEENAEKPCCPYSDGVAAVVAFVRMSQPTPLSFSYIFFASCLKDETGPKRRANAEPCLCLIGASGRANL
;
A
#
# COMPACT_ATOMS: atom_id res chain seq x y z
N MET A 1 -3.16 -13.78 -14.15
CA MET A 1 -2.99 -14.45 -12.86
C MET A 1 -3.31 -15.92 -13.05
N TYR A 2 -2.38 -16.81 -12.74
CA TYR A 2 -2.61 -18.25 -12.71
C TYR A 2 -2.39 -18.74 -11.28
N GLU A 3 -3.21 -19.70 -10.84
CA GLU A 3 -3.06 -20.39 -9.57
C GLU A 3 -2.83 -21.87 -9.86
N VAL A 4 -1.76 -22.44 -9.28
CA VAL A 4 -1.38 -23.84 -9.52
C VAL A 4 -1.00 -24.48 -8.21
N SER A 5 -1.50 -25.69 -7.96
CA SER A 5 -1.14 -26.50 -6.80
C SER A 5 0.13 -27.30 -7.05
N THR A 6 1.01 -27.34 -6.05
CA THR A 6 2.21 -28.17 -6.05
C THR A 6 1.91 -29.67 -6.15
N TRP A 7 0.80 -30.14 -5.53
CA TRP A 7 0.35 -31.53 -5.58
C TRP A 7 -1.19 -31.63 -5.51
N ASP A 8 -1.85 -32.14 -6.56
CA ASP A 8 -3.26 -32.56 -6.47
C ASP A 8 -3.33 -34.07 -6.23
N ALA A 9 -3.86 -34.50 -5.08
CA ALA A 9 -4.09 -35.90 -4.75
C ALA A 9 -5.26 -36.52 -5.53
N LYS A 10 -6.16 -35.70 -6.09
CA LYS A 10 -7.32 -36.14 -6.88
C LYS A 10 -7.00 -36.29 -8.37
N SER A 11 -5.95 -35.61 -8.84
CA SER A 11 -5.51 -35.63 -10.24
C SER A 11 -3.98 -35.72 -10.29
N PRO A 12 -3.38 -36.91 -10.07
CA PRO A 12 -1.93 -37.06 -9.99
C PRO A 12 -1.16 -36.62 -11.25
N ASP A 13 -1.86 -36.43 -12.37
CA ASP A 13 -1.30 -35.99 -13.65
C ASP A 13 -1.35 -34.47 -13.87
N ILE A 14 -1.92 -33.68 -12.94
CA ILE A 14 -2.03 -32.20 -13.05
C ILE A 14 -1.43 -31.56 -11.80
N ARG A 15 -0.09 -31.51 -11.73
CA ARG A 15 0.66 -30.85 -10.65
C ARG A 15 2.03 -30.40 -11.13
N SER A 16 2.58 -29.37 -10.50
CA SER A 16 3.93 -28.88 -10.87
C SER A 16 5.08 -29.70 -10.33
N TYR A 17 4.88 -30.55 -9.31
CA TYR A 17 5.95 -31.42 -8.84
C TYR A 17 6.38 -32.42 -9.92
N GLY A 18 7.67 -32.41 -10.26
CA GLY A 18 8.24 -33.15 -11.39
C GLY A 18 8.17 -32.42 -12.74
N HIS A 19 7.46 -31.29 -12.81
CA HIS A 19 7.22 -30.51 -14.02
C HIS A 19 7.57 -29.01 -13.88
N ILE A 20 8.23 -28.61 -12.79
CA ILE A 20 8.50 -27.19 -12.44
C ILE A 20 9.09 -26.38 -13.61
N GLU A 21 10.11 -26.90 -14.30
CA GLU A 21 10.73 -26.17 -15.42
C GLU A 21 9.81 -26.07 -16.64
N THR A 22 9.07 -27.14 -16.95
CA THR A 22 8.09 -27.17 -18.05
C THR A 22 6.94 -26.20 -17.78
N ASP A 23 6.40 -26.20 -16.57
CA ASP A 23 5.30 -25.32 -16.16
C ASP A 23 5.74 -23.85 -16.18
N ALA A 24 6.93 -23.54 -15.62
CA ALA A 24 7.47 -22.19 -15.65
C ALA A 24 7.63 -21.66 -17.08
N GLN A 25 8.20 -22.47 -17.99
CA GLN A 25 8.33 -22.10 -19.40
C GLN A 25 6.95 -21.93 -20.06
N THR A 26 5.99 -22.81 -19.75
CA THR A 26 4.61 -22.71 -20.27
C THR A 26 3.95 -21.39 -19.84
N PHE A 27 4.09 -20.99 -18.58
CA PHE A 27 3.56 -19.70 -18.12
C PHE A 27 4.24 -18.52 -18.82
N ALA A 28 5.55 -18.58 -19.06
CA ALA A 28 6.25 -17.55 -19.80
C ALA A 28 5.80 -17.47 -21.26
N ASP A 29 5.65 -18.62 -21.94
CA ASP A 29 5.17 -18.72 -23.32
C ASP A 29 3.74 -18.18 -23.47
N TRP A 30 2.89 -18.39 -22.45
CA TRP A 30 1.53 -17.83 -22.38
C TRP A 30 1.48 -16.35 -21.98
N ASN A 31 2.62 -15.71 -21.77
CA ASN A 31 2.73 -14.32 -21.31
C ASN A 31 2.03 -14.07 -19.95
N VAL A 32 2.13 -15.00 -19.01
CA VAL A 32 1.64 -14.82 -17.64
C VAL A 32 2.48 -13.78 -16.90
N ASP A 33 1.84 -12.90 -16.12
CA ASP A 33 2.52 -11.86 -15.32
C ASP A 33 2.50 -12.13 -13.81
N TYR A 34 1.68 -13.08 -13.36
CA TYR A 34 1.49 -13.38 -11.95
C TYR A 34 1.16 -14.86 -11.77
N LEU A 35 1.96 -15.54 -10.95
CA LEU A 35 1.75 -16.92 -10.52
C LEU A 35 1.52 -16.97 -8.99
N LYS A 36 0.37 -17.50 -8.58
CA LYS A 36 0.15 -18.01 -7.22
C LYS A 36 0.49 -19.49 -7.20
N PHE A 37 1.37 -19.88 -6.29
CA PHE A 37 1.84 -21.26 -6.17
C PHE A 37 1.44 -21.84 -4.82
N ASP A 38 0.58 -22.85 -4.87
CA ASP A 38 -0.12 -23.38 -3.70
C ASP A 38 0.52 -24.68 -3.17
N GLY A 39 0.44 -24.89 -1.86
CA GLY A 39 1.14 -25.95 -1.13
C GLY A 39 0.32 -27.21 -0.79
N CYS A 40 -0.88 -27.37 -1.35
CA CYS A 40 -1.72 -28.52 -1.05
C CYS A 40 -1.01 -29.86 -1.30
N ASN A 41 -1.27 -30.86 -0.46
CA ASN A 41 -0.82 -32.26 -0.57
C ASN A 41 0.70 -32.49 -0.73
N ILE A 42 1.55 -31.56 -0.26
CA ILE A 42 3.01 -31.71 -0.26
C ILE A 42 3.53 -32.24 1.09
N ASP A 43 4.65 -32.98 1.08
CA ASP A 43 5.47 -33.13 2.27
C ASP A 43 6.01 -31.76 2.70
N LEU A 44 5.65 -31.30 3.90
CA LEU A 44 6.03 -29.99 4.42
C LEU A 44 7.55 -29.76 4.43
N ASN A 45 8.36 -30.81 4.48
CA ASN A 45 9.82 -30.71 4.40
C ASN A 45 10.33 -30.33 2.99
N LEU A 46 9.50 -30.50 1.95
CA LEU A 46 9.83 -30.14 0.57
C LEU A 46 9.43 -28.70 0.22
N LEU A 47 8.66 -28.01 1.06
CA LEU A 47 8.25 -26.62 0.81
C LEU A 47 9.46 -25.70 0.51
N PRO A 48 10.55 -25.68 1.32
CA PRO A 48 11.67 -24.78 1.05
C PRO A 48 12.37 -25.06 -0.29
N ILE A 49 12.35 -26.31 -0.74
CA ILE A 49 12.98 -26.75 -1.97
C ILE A 49 12.09 -26.41 -3.17
N GLY A 50 10.83 -26.84 -3.14
CA GLY A 50 9.90 -26.67 -4.26
C GLY A 50 9.62 -25.21 -4.60
N TYR A 51 9.43 -24.36 -3.58
CA TYR A 51 9.20 -22.93 -3.82
C TYR A 51 10.43 -22.23 -4.40
N ALA A 52 11.64 -22.59 -3.95
CA ALA A 52 12.89 -22.07 -4.50
C ALA A 52 13.13 -22.55 -5.94
N GLN A 53 12.85 -23.84 -6.24
CA GLN A 53 12.97 -24.39 -7.58
C GLN A 53 12.05 -23.68 -8.58
N MET A 54 10.79 -23.41 -8.21
CA MET A 54 9.87 -22.68 -9.06
C MET A 54 10.33 -21.23 -9.28
N ALA A 55 10.78 -20.51 -8.25
CA ALA A 55 11.33 -19.16 -8.41
C ALA A 55 12.54 -19.14 -9.37
N GLN A 56 13.44 -20.11 -9.25
CA GLN A 56 14.58 -20.25 -10.15
C GLN A 56 14.15 -20.57 -11.58
N ALA A 57 13.17 -21.46 -11.76
CA ALA A 57 12.64 -21.81 -13.07
C ALA A 57 11.98 -20.61 -13.75
N LEU A 58 11.15 -19.85 -13.03
CA LEU A 58 10.56 -18.61 -13.53
C LEU A 58 11.64 -17.61 -13.99
N ASN A 59 12.69 -17.42 -13.17
CA ASN A 59 13.78 -16.51 -13.53
C ASN A 59 14.55 -16.97 -14.78
N LYS A 60 14.75 -18.29 -14.96
CA LYS A 60 15.40 -18.86 -16.17
C LYS A 60 14.63 -18.56 -17.46
N THR A 61 13.31 -18.36 -17.40
CA THR A 61 12.52 -18.03 -18.59
C THR A 61 12.85 -16.64 -19.16
N GLY A 62 13.47 -15.76 -18.36
CA GLY A 62 13.75 -14.37 -18.72
C GLY A 62 12.53 -13.43 -18.69
N ARG A 63 11.32 -13.94 -18.40
CA ARG A 63 10.11 -13.13 -18.23
C ARG A 63 9.94 -12.71 -16.76
N PRO A 64 9.72 -11.42 -16.47
CA PRO A 64 9.30 -10.99 -15.13
C PRO A 64 7.88 -11.50 -14.82
N ILE A 65 7.76 -12.39 -13.83
CA ILE A 65 6.47 -12.93 -13.35
C ILE A 65 6.43 -12.72 -11.84
N VAL A 66 5.40 -12.03 -11.33
CA VAL A 66 5.19 -11.87 -9.89
C VAL A 66 4.89 -13.23 -9.28
N TYR A 67 5.67 -13.61 -8.26
CA TYR A 67 5.57 -14.91 -7.63
C TYR A 67 4.98 -14.81 -6.21
N SER A 68 3.75 -15.29 -6.07
CA SER A 68 2.96 -15.34 -4.84
C SER A 68 3.01 -16.75 -4.24
N CYS A 69 3.59 -16.85 -3.05
CA CYS A 69 3.89 -18.12 -2.41
C CYS A 69 2.92 -18.43 -1.27
N SER A 70 2.24 -19.57 -1.31
CA SER A 70 1.43 -20.01 -0.16
C SER A 70 2.25 -20.65 0.97
N TRP A 71 3.58 -20.75 0.84
CA TRP A 71 4.45 -21.55 1.70
C TRP A 71 4.20 -21.34 3.21
N PRO A 72 4.27 -20.13 3.78
CA PRO A 72 4.16 -19.96 5.24
C PRO A 72 2.79 -20.37 5.81
N ALA A 73 1.72 -20.22 5.03
CA ALA A 73 0.36 -20.60 5.42
C ALA A 73 0.27 -22.09 5.78
N TYR A 74 0.98 -22.97 5.06
CA TYR A 74 1.04 -24.41 5.35
C TYR A 74 1.85 -24.76 6.61
N LEU A 75 2.58 -23.79 7.17
CA LEU A 75 3.40 -23.93 8.37
C LEU A 75 2.82 -23.14 9.56
N VAL A 76 1.55 -22.72 9.50
CA VAL A 76 0.90 -21.94 10.58
C VAL A 76 0.98 -22.65 11.95
N ASN A 77 0.96 -23.99 11.97
CA ASN A 77 1.07 -24.81 13.18
C ASN A 77 2.52 -25.23 13.52
N GLN A 78 3.50 -24.83 12.72
CA GLN A 78 4.94 -25.08 12.88
C GLN A 78 5.74 -23.78 12.63
N PRO A 79 5.44 -22.69 13.36
CA PRO A 79 6.01 -21.36 13.09
C PRO A 79 7.53 -21.31 13.22
N GLU A 80 8.15 -22.24 13.96
CA GLU A 80 9.60 -22.42 14.05
C GLU A 80 10.26 -22.85 12.74
N LYS A 81 9.49 -23.42 11.80
CA LYS A 81 9.97 -23.81 10.47
C LYS A 81 9.88 -22.68 9.43
N VAL A 82 9.23 -21.57 9.75
CA VAL A 82 9.07 -20.45 8.81
C VAL A 82 10.33 -19.59 8.81
N ASN A 83 11.03 -19.56 7.66
CA ASN A 83 12.20 -18.72 7.44
C ASN A 83 11.89 -17.59 6.46
N TYR A 84 11.43 -16.45 6.99
CA TYR A 84 11.06 -15.29 6.15
C TYR A 84 12.22 -14.72 5.32
N THR A 85 13.47 -14.86 5.78
CA THR A 85 14.64 -14.45 4.98
C THR A 85 14.74 -15.26 3.70
N GLN A 86 14.56 -16.59 3.78
CA GLN A 86 14.58 -17.46 2.62
C GLN A 86 13.34 -17.22 1.73
N ILE A 87 12.17 -17.05 2.33
CA ILE A 87 10.93 -16.77 1.57
C ILE A 87 11.09 -15.48 0.77
N GLY A 88 11.59 -14.40 1.39
CA GLY A 88 11.84 -13.14 0.70
C GLY A 88 12.87 -13.25 -0.44
N GLN A 89 13.85 -14.15 -0.36
CA GLN A 89 14.80 -14.35 -1.48
C GLN A 89 14.13 -14.89 -2.75
N PHE A 90 13.03 -15.63 -2.62
CA PHE A 90 12.41 -16.33 -3.75
C PHE A 90 11.03 -15.78 -4.12
N CYS A 91 10.29 -15.19 -3.20
CA CYS A 91 8.89 -14.81 -3.36
C CYS A 91 8.70 -13.30 -3.32
N ASN A 92 7.83 -12.77 -4.18
CA ASN A 92 7.46 -11.35 -4.13
C ASN A 92 6.45 -11.05 -3.02
N LEU A 93 5.58 -12.03 -2.74
CA LEU A 93 4.61 -11.98 -1.66
C LEU A 93 4.29 -13.39 -1.18
N TRP A 94 3.78 -13.51 0.04
CA TRP A 94 3.44 -14.81 0.59
C TRP A 94 2.27 -14.80 1.58
N ARG A 95 1.44 -15.83 1.51
CA ARG A 95 0.34 -16.05 2.44
C ARG A 95 0.88 -16.53 3.78
N ASN A 96 0.48 -15.87 4.86
CA ASN A 96 0.96 -16.20 6.22
C ASN A 96 -0.01 -17.05 7.05
N PHE A 97 -1.28 -17.07 6.67
CA PHE A 97 -2.34 -17.54 7.54
C PHE A 97 -3.26 -18.55 6.85
N MET A 98 -3.70 -19.54 7.63
CA MET A 98 -4.83 -20.41 7.35
C MET A 98 -5.78 -20.38 8.56
N PRO A 99 -7.11 -20.47 8.36
CA PRO A 99 -7.81 -20.72 7.09
C PRO A 99 -7.79 -19.53 6.12
N ASP A 100 -8.16 -19.80 4.86
CA ASP A 100 -8.37 -18.78 3.83
C ASP A 100 -9.44 -17.75 4.26
N VAL A 101 -9.31 -16.53 3.76
CA VAL A 101 -10.28 -15.48 4.00
C VAL A 101 -11.64 -15.86 3.43
N ALA A 102 -12.68 -15.54 4.18
CA ALA A 102 -14.06 -15.63 3.75
C ALA A 102 -14.77 -14.33 4.09
N ALA A 103 -15.90 -14.06 3.44
CA ALA A 103 -16.81 -12.98 3.83
C ALA A 103 -17.55 -13.32 5.15
N ASP A 104 -16.77 -13.45 6.21
CA ASP A 104 -17.16 -13.69 7.59
C ASP A 104 -16.25 -12.84 8.48
N TRP A 105 -16.86 -11.90 9.22
CA TRP A 105 -16.14 -10.99 10.09
C TRP A 105 -15.25 -11.71 11.13
N SER A 106 -15.65 -12.90 11.58
CA SER A 106 -14.85 -13.68 12.53
C SER A 106 -13.54 -14.19 11.92
N ILE A 107 -13.51 -14.50 10.61
CA ILE A 107 -12.30 -14.91 9.90
C ILE A 107 -11.39 -13.70 9.67
N ILE A 108 -11.94 -12.57 9.24
CA ILE A 108 -11.19 -11.31 9.09
C ILE A 108 -10.52 -10.93 10.42
N MET A 109 -11.24 -11.03 11.54
CA MET A 109 -10.68 -10.76 12.86
C MET A 109 -9.57 -11.74 13.25
N LYS A 110 -9.68 -13.03 12.91
CA LYS A 110 -8.59 -14.01 13.16
C LYS A 110 -7.33 -13.66 12.37
N ILE A 111 -7.46 -13.22 11.12
CA ILE A 111 -6.33 -12.72 10.33
C ILE A 111 -5.71 -11.50 11.02
N ILE A 112 -6.55 -10.55 11.44
CA ILE A 112 -6.07 -9.34 12.14
C ILE A 112 -5.32 -9.70 13.43
N ASP A 113 -5.83 -10.67 14.19
CA ASP A 113 -5.21 -11.14 15.43
C ASP A 113 -3.87 -11.82 15.15
N TYR A 114 -3.79 -12.71 14.16
CA TYR A 114 -2.55 -13.35 13.75
C TYR A 114 -1.46 -12.33 13.38
N TYR A 115 -1.81 -11.35 12.53
CA TYR A 115 -0.87 -10.29 12.11
C TYR A 115 -0.42 -9.44 13.29
N THR A 116 -1.33 -9.15 14.22
CA THR A 116 -1.05 -8.35 15.42
C THR A 116 -0.14 -9.08 16.39
N GLU A 117 -0.38 -10.37 16.63
CA GLU A 117 0.40 -11.21 17.54
C GLU A 117 1.81 -11.48 17.01
N ASN A 118 1.97 -11.58 15.68
CA ASN A 118 3.24 -11.87 15.03
C ASN A 118 3.96 -10.63 14.48
N GLN A 119 3.45 -9.43 14.73
CA GLN A 119 3.87 -8.18 14.07
C GLN A 119 5.39 -7.95 14.09
N ASN A 120 6.11 -8.25 15.18
CA ASN A 120 7.55 -7.99 15.25
C ASN A 120 8.33 -8.82 14.22
N LYS A 121 7.93 -10.07 14.00
CA LYS A 121 8.54 -10.95 13.00
C LYS A 121 8.13 -10.54 11.59
N LEU A 122 6.86 -10.20 11.40
CA LEU A 122 6.32 -9.81 10.10
C LEU A 122 6.92 -8.49 9.62
N ILE A 123 6.96 -7.45 10.47
CA ILE A 123 7.52 -6.14 10.12
C ILE A 123 8.98 -6.24 9.66
N ALA A 124 9.78 -7.10 10.30
CA ALA A 124 11.19 -7.28 9.93
C ALA A 124 11.38 -7.94 8.55
N ALA A 125 10.36 -8.61 8.03
CA ALA A 125 10.38 -9.33 6.75
C ALA A 125 9.59 -8.62 5.63
N ASN A 126 8.99 -7.47 5.91
CA ASN A 126 8.18 -6.72 4.95
C ASN A 126 8.99 -5.60 4.30
N GLY A 127 8.81 -5.38 3.00
CA GLY A 127 9.33 -4.20 2.33
C GLY A 127 9.17 -4.28 0.81
N PRO A 128 9.68 -3.28 0.07
CA PRO A 128 9.62 -3.27 -1.38
C PRO A 128 10.10 -4.58 -2.01
N GLY A 129 9.21 -5.22 -2.77
CA GLY A 129 9.46 -6.49 -3.44
C GLY A 129 9.18 -7.75 -2.59
N HIS A 130 8.80 -7.61 -1.32
CA HIS A 130 8.62 -8.70 -0.36
C HIS A 130 7.45 -8.43 0.60
N TRP A 131 6.26 -8.91 0.26
CA TRP A 131 5.02 -8.51 0.94
C TRP A 131 4.34 -9.66 1.69
N HIS A 132 3.82 -9.34 2.89
CA HIS A 132 2.93 -10.27 3.59
C HIS A 132 1.55 -10.20 2.96
N ASP A 133 0.99 -11.36 2.63
CA ASP A 133 -0.33 -11.51 2.05
C ASP A 133 -1.33 -12.00 3.14
N PRO A 134 -2.23 -11.14 3.64
CA PRO A 134 -3.27 -11.52 4.58
C PRO A 134 -4.48 -12.16 3.88
N ASP A 135 -4.32 -12.52 2.61
CA ASP A 135 -5.34 -13.01 1.68
C ASP A 135 -6.21 -11.89 1.08
N MET A 136 -7.14 -12.28 0.21
CA MET A 136 -7.93 -11.39 -0.64
C MET A 136 -8.80 -10.36 0.12
N ILE A 137 -9.09 -9.26 -0.58
CA ILE A 137 -10.12 -8.28 -0.20
C ILE A 137 -11.49 -8.84 -0.62
N VAL A 138 -12.37 -9.07 0.37
CA VAL A 138 -13.72 -9.65 0.18
C VAL A 138 -14.83 -8.59 0.27
N VAL A 139 -14.43 -7.31 0.20
CA VAL A 139 -15.35 -6.16 0.15
C VAL A 139 -16.28 -6.28 -1.05
N GLY A 140 -17.56 -5.99 -0.84
CA GLY A 140 -18.61 -6.15 -1.85
C GLY A 140 -19.47 -7.40 -1.65
N ASP A 141 -19.05 -8.33 -0.79
CA ASP A 141 -19.90 -9.44 -0.39
C ASP A 141 -20.98 -8.96 0.61
N PRO A 142 -22.26 -9.28 0.38
CA PRO A 142 -23.37 -8.80 1.22
C PRO A 142 -23.36 -9.35 2.65
N ARG A 143 -22.53 -10.36 2.96
CA ARG A 143 -22.34 -10.87 4.32
C ARG A 143 -21.52 -9.93 5.21
N LEU A 144 -20.82 -8.97 4.63
CA LEU A 144 -20.04 -7.96 5.37
C LEU A 144 -20.72 -6.61 5.35
N THR A 145 -20.77 -5.96 6.51
CA THR A 145 -21.29 -4.59 6.59
C THR A 145 -20.32 -3.60 5.93
N PRO A 146 -20.76 -2.39 5.55
CA PRO A 146 -19.88 -1.34 5.07
C PRO A 146 -18.76 -0.99 6.07
N ASP A 147 -19.05 -1.03 7.37
CA ASP A 147 -18.05 -0.75 8.42
C ASP A 147 -16.99 -1.84 8.52
N GLN A 148 -17.39 -3.11 8.44
CA GLN A 148 -16.46 -4.25 8.38
C GLN A 148 -15.60 -4.21 7.10
N SER A 149 -16.19 -3.78 5.99
CA SER A 149 -15.51 -3.62 4.71
C SER A 149 -14.45 -2.52 4.76
N ARG A 150 -14.78 -1.37 5.37
CA ARG A 150 -13.80 -0.30 5.65
C ARG A 150 -12.72 -0.80 6.59
N ALA A 151 -13.08 -1.54 7.64
CA ALA A 151 -12.11 -2.10 8.56
C ALA A 151 -11.12 -3.03 7.85
N GLN A 152 -11.57 -3.96 6.99
CA GLN A 152 -10.68 -4.82 6.20
C GLN A 152 -9.73 -3.98 5.34
N MET A 153 -10.27 -3.05 4.54
CA MET A 153 -9.47 -2.22 3.64
C MET A 153 -8.43 -1.38 4.41
N THR A 154 -8.81 -0.80 5.55
CA THR A 154 -7.89 -0.04 6.41
C THR A 154 -6.77 -0.93 6.96
N MET A 155 -7.09 -2.11 7.48
CA MET A 155 -6.08 -2.99 8.08
C MET A 155 -5.07 -3.48 7.05
N TRP A 156 -5.54 -3.88 5.85
CA TRP A 156 -4.65 -4.28 4.75
C TRP A 156 -3.75 -3.12 4.31
N SER A 157 -4.31 -1.92 4.18
CA SER A 157 -3.53 -0.71 3.80
C SER A 157 -2.47 -0.33 4.84
N ILE A 158 -2.79 -0.50 6.12
CA ILE A 158 -1.84 -0.30 7.24
C ILE A 158 -0.69 -1.29 7.18
N TRP A 159 -0.88 -2.50 6.65
CA TRP A 159 0.18 -3.50 6.55
C TRP A 159 0.95 -3.48 5.23
N SER A 160 0.61 -2.56 4.30
CA SER A 160 1.14 -2.59 2.92
C SER A 160 0.87 -3.95 2.26
N ALA A 161 -0.33 -4.47 2.46
CA ALA A 161 -0.73 -5.79 1.98
C ALA A 161 -1.22 -5.71 0.52
N PRO A 162 -1.09 -6.80 -0.25
CA PRO A 162 -1.71 -6.88 -1.57
C PRO A 162 -3.22 -6.60 -1.52
N LEU A 163 -3.69 -5.63 -2.31
CA LEU A 163 -5.11 -5.31 -2.47
C LEU A 163 -5.75 -6.11 -3.61
N ILE A 164 -5.76 -7.44 -3.48
CA ILE A 164 -6.30 -8.36 -4.49
C ILE A 164 -7.79 -8.60 -4.20
N MET A 165 -8.66 -8.05 -5.05
CA MET A 165 -10.11 -8.19 -4.88
C MET A 165 -10.61 -9.59 -5.29
N SER A 166 -11.55 -10.14 -4.52
CA SER A 166 -12.28 -11.36 -4.87
C SER A 166 -13.78 -11.12 -4.73
N ASN A 167 -14.35 -10.49 -5.76
CA ASN A 167 -15.76 -10.09 -5.81
C ASN A 167 -16.27 -10.05 -7.26
N ASP A 168 -17.59 -9.98 -7.44
CA ASP A 168 -18.21 -9.81 -8.75
C ASP A 168 -18.30 -8.32 -9.12
N LEU A 169 -17.32 -7.84 -9.88
CA LEU A 169 -17.24 -6.44 -10.32
C LEU A 169 -18.41 -5.99 -11.22
N ARG A 170 -19.17 -6.93 -11.80
CA ARG A 170 -20.31 -6.61 -12.67
C ARG A 170 -21.51 -6.09 -11.88
N ASN A 171 -21.61 -6.48 -10.61
CA ASN A 171 -22.77 -6.21 -9.76
C ASN A 171 -22.36 -5.81 -8.34
N ILE A 172 -21.42 -4.88 -8.23
CA ILE A 172 -20.99 -4.35 -6.94
C ILE A 172 -21.85 -3.14 -6.53
N ASP A 173 -22.36 -3.13 -5.30
CA ASP A 173 -23.09 -1.98 -4.76
C ASP A 173 -22.18 -0.72 -4.74
N PRO A 174 -22.69 0.46 -5.14
CA PRO A 174 -21.93 1.70 -5.11
C PRO A 174 -21.17 1.96 -3.81
N ILE A 175 -21.72 1.61 -2.64
CA ILE A 175 -21.04 1.85 -1.36
C ILE A 175 -19.73 1.06 -1.24
N TYR A 176 -19.70 -0.19 -1.70
CA TYR A 176 -18.51 -1.03 -1.66
C TYR A 176 -17.52 -0.66 -2.76
N LYS A 177 -18.02 -0.22 -3.92
CA LYS A 177 -17.19 0.37 -4.97
C LYS A 177 -16.44 1.60 -4.45
N ASP A 178 -17.11 2.49 -3.73
CA ASP A 178 -16.49 3.68 -3.14
C ASP A 178 -15.43 3.32 -2.08
N ILE A 179 -15.66 2.24 -1.32
CA ILE A 179 -14.68 1.72 -0.36
C ILE A 179 -13.41 1.26 -1.10
N LEU A 180 -13.58 0.44 -2.14
CA LEU A 180 -12.46 -0.14 -2.91
C LEU A 180 -11.68 0.90 -3.70
N LEU A 181 -12.33 1.97 -4.17
CA LEU A 181 -11.72 3.02 -4.99
C LEU A 181 -11.25 4.24 -4.20
N ASN A 182 -11.28 4.20 -2.86
CA ASN A 182 -10.87 5.34 -2.05
C ASN A 182 -9.36 5.61 -2.22
N LYS A 183 -9.04 6.64 -3.02
CA LYS A 183 -7.67 7.04 -3.37
C LYS A 183 -6.80 7.37 -2.15
N ARG A 184 -7.38 7.88 -1.05
CA ARG A 184 -6.62 8.24 0.15
C ARG A 184 -6.18 6.99 0.92
N VAL A 185 -7.07 6.00 0.99
CA VAL A 185 -6.78 4.69 1.63
C VAL A 185 -5.77 3.91 0.78
N ILE A 186 -5.98 3.86 -0.54
CA ILE A 186 -5.01 3.26 -1.48
C ILE A 186 -3.64 3.95 -1.39
N ALA A 187 -3.59 5.27 -1.24
CA ALA A 187 -2.32 5.99 -1.10
C ALA A 187 -1.57 5.65 0.20
N VAL A 188 -2.26 5.23 1.25
CA VAL A 188 -1.58 4.67 2.44
C VAL A 188 -0.97 3.32 2.10
N ASP A 189 -1.74 2.43 1.45
CA ASP A 189 -1.27 1.12 1.03
C ASP A 189 -0.04 1.21 0.12
N GLN A 190 -0.14 2.01 -0.95
CA GLN A 190 0.86 2.19 -2.01
C GLN A 190 1.98 3.18 -1.65
N ASP A 191 2.18 3.48 -0.36
CA ASP A 191 3.27 4.34 0.07
C ASP A 191 4.63 3.73 -0.31
N PRO A 192 5.51 4.48 -0.99
CA PRO A 192 6.74 3.91 -1.54
C PRO A 192 7.80 3.55 -0.50
N LEU A 193 7.66 3.97 0.77
CA LEU A 193 8.54 3.45 1.82
C LEU A 193 8.29 1.96 2.06
N GLY A 194 7.10 1.45 1.72
CA GLY A 194 6.75 0.05 1.86
C GLY A 194 6.80 -0.44 3.30
N ILE A 195 6.64 0.45 4.29
CA ILE A 195 6.75 0.12 5.71
C ILE A 195 5.43 -0.49 6.19
N MET A 196 5.48 -1.70 6.73
CA MET A 196 4.36 -2.30 7.45
C MET A 196 4.07 -1.55 8.75
N GLY A 197 2.82 -1.16 8.96
CA GLY A 197 2.34 -0.58 10.21
C GLY A 197 2.23 -1.60 11.34
N ARG A 198 2.14 -1.09 12.57
CA ARG A 198 2.17 -1.89 13.79
C ARG A 198 1.10 -1.48 14.78
N LEU A 199 0.70 -2.40 15.66
CA LEU A 199 -0.14 -2.06 16.80
C LEU A 199 0.70 -1.27 17.82
N VAL A 200 0.16 -0.15 18.30
CA VAL A 200 0.83 0.68 19.33
C VAL A 200 0.06 0.76 20.63
N LYS A 201 -1.28 0.62 20.61
CA LYS A 201 -2.13 0.71 21.81
C LYS A 201 -3.34 -0.22 21.70
N LYS A 202 -3.68 -0.87 22.81
CA LYS A 202 -4.96 -1.57 23.04
C LYS A 202 -5.68 -0.89 24.19
N SER A 203 -6.95 -0.58 24.02
CA SER A 203 -7.75 0.15 25.01
C SER A 203 -9.19 -0.37 24.99
N GLY A 204 -9.58 -1.15 26.01
CA GLY A 204 -10.88 -1.82 26.01
C GLY A 204 -11.10 -2.68 24.76
N SER A 205 -12.09 -2.34 23.95
CA SER A 205 -12.37 -3.03 22.67
C SER A 205 -11.67 -2.41 21.47
N THR A 206 -10.84 -1.37 21.62
CA THR A 206 -10.16 -0.72 20.51
C THR A 206 -8.71 -1.19 20.36
N SER A 207 -8.23 -1.15 19.13
CA SER A 207 -6.83 -1.41 18.79
C SER A 207 -6.34 -0.31 17.84
N ILE A 208 -5.27 0.37 18.22
CA ILE A 208 -4.71 1.49 17.48
C ILE A 208 -3.42 1.04 16.79
N TYR A 209 -3.39 1.19 15.47
CA TYR A 209 -2.26 0.86 14.62
C TYR A 209 -1.68 2.12 13.99
N VAL A 210 -0.36 2.14 13.84
CA VAL A 210 0.38 3.26 13.24
C VAL A 210 1.30 2.73 12.15
N LYS A 211 1.26 3.37 10.98
CA LYS A 211 2.17 3.15 9.85
C LYS A 211 2.92 4.46 9.58
N LYS A 212 4.25 4.39 9.59
CA LYS A 212 5.11 5.48 9.10
C LYS A 212 5.02 5.54 7.58
N MET A 213 4.85 6.74 7.01
CA MET A 213 4.63 6.93 5.58
C MET A 213 5.11 8.32 5.11
N ASN A 214 5.10 8.55 3.79
CA ASN A 214 5.45 9.85 3.22
C ASN A 214 4.37 10.94 3.42
N PRO A 215 4.76 12.22 3.36
CA PRO A 215 6.13 12.72 3.22
C PRO A 215 6.99 12.46 4.47
N CYS A 216 8.29 12.32 4.23
CA CYS A 216 9.36 12.28 5.21
C CYS A 216 10.42 13.34 4.87
N ASP A 217 11.19 13.79 5.88
CA ASP A 217 12.40 14.56 5.64
C ASP A 217 13.51 13.67 5.02
N GLU A 218 14.61 14.29 4.56
CA GLU A 218 15.69 13.57 3.86
C GLU A 218 16.31 12.45 4.70
N ASN A 219 16.35 12.62 6.02
CA ASN A 219 16.92 11.64 6.95
C ASN A 219 15.88 10.59 7.43
N HIS A 220 14.63 10.71 6.99
CA HIS A 220 13.48 9.96 7.48
C HIS A 220 13.33 10.01 9.02
N GLU A 221 13.78 11.07 9.67
CA GLU A 221 13.60 11.27 11.11
C GLU A 221 12.19 11.77 11.40
N THR A 222 11.74 12.73 10.59
CA THR A 222 10.38 13.26 10.61
C THR A 222 9.59 12.69 9.44
N CYS A 223 8.44 12.10 9.72
CA CYS A 223 7.56 11.52 8.70
C CYS A 223 6.10 11.77 9.00
N SER A 224 5.27 11.53 7.99
CA SER A 224 3.84 11.39 8.17
C SER A 224 3.50 10.01 8.70
N TYR A 225 2.30 9.89 9.27
CA TYR A 225 1.82 8.65 9.84
C TYR A 225 0.39 8.40 9.43
N ALA A 226 0.05 7.17 9.06
CA ALA A 226 -1.33 6.71 9.00
C ALA A 226 -1.68 6.03 10.32
N VAL A 227 -2.84 6.37 10.89
CA VAL A 227 -3.31 5.87 12.18
C VAL A 227 -4.71 5.28 12.02
N ALA A 228 -4.84 3.99 12.34
CA ALA A 228 -6.11 3.26 12.29
C ALA A 228 -6.56 2.89 13.70
N ILE A 229 -7.79 3.25 14.06
CA ILE A 229 -8.45 2.86 15.31
C ILE A 229 -9.54 1.86 14.97
N LEU A 230 -9.29 0.59 15.22
CA LEU A 230 -10.25 -0.49 15.00
C LEU A 230 -11.11 -0.69 16.24
N ASN A 231 -12.44 -0.64 16.11
CA ASN A 231 -13.35 -1.03 17.18
C ASN A 231 -13.75 -2.51 17.01
N ARG A 232 -13.32 -3.33 17.96
CA ARG A 232 -13.57 -4.78 17.98
C ARG A 232 -14.91 -5.13 18.64
N SER A 233 -15.62 -4.19 19.25
CA SER A 233 -16.97 -4.42 19.76
C SER A 233 -17.93 -4.68 18.60
N LYS A 234 -18.78 -5.70 18.74
CA LYS A 234 -19.82 -6.02 17.75
C LYS A 234 -21.10 -5.19 17.92
N ARG A 235 -21.23 -4.44 19.02
CA ARG A 235 -22.48 -3.77 19.41
C ARG A 235 -22.30 -2.30 19.75
N ASP A 236 -21.20 -1.94 20.39
CA ASP A 236 -21.06 -0.65 21.03
C ASP A 236 -20.25 0.32 20.19
N LEU A 237 -20.79 1.53 20.00
CA LEU A 237 -20.00 2.68 19.56
C LEU A 237 -19.01 3.02 20.69
N VAL A 238 -17.74 3.14 20.36
CA VAL A 238 -16.70 3.53 21.32
C VAL A 238 -16.19 4.92 20.99
N THR A 239 -15.97 5.74 22.03
CA THR A 239 -15.19 6.97 21.91
C THR A 239 -13.80 6.68 22.45
N GLU A 240 -12.81 6.60 21.56
CA GLU A 240 -11.42 6.40 21.93
C GLU A 240 -10.74 7.77 22.08
N THR A 241 -10.03 7.97 23.20
CA THR A 241 -9.37 9.24 23.52
C THR A 241 -7.91 9.00 23.90
N PHE A 242 -7.01 9.78 23.33
CA PHE A 242 -5.56 9.68 23.55
C PHE A 242 -4.86 10.99 23.16
N THR A 243 -3.61 11.15 23.57
CA THR A 243 -2.71 12.17 23.02
C THR A 243 -1.91 11.62 21.84
N LEU A 244 -1.50 12.47 20.89
CA LEU A 244 -0.67 12.01 19.76
C LEU A 244 0.70 11.46 20.23
N ALA A 245 1.24 12.01 21.33
CA ALA A 245 2.48 11.53 21.94
C ALA A 245 2.42 10.07 22.39
N GLU A 246 1.26 9.59 22.88
CA GLU A 246 1.07 8.17 23.23
C GLU A 246 1.23 7.23 22.03
N LEU A 247 1.03 7.73 20.81
CA LEU A 247 1.20 6.98 19.57
C LEU A 247 2.61 7.12 18.98
N GLY A 248 3.51 7.86 19.63
CA GLY A 248 4.85 8.17 19.15
C GLY A 248 4.91 9.35 18.17
N LEU A 249 3.81 10.08 17.99
CA LEU A 249 3.75 11.28 17.15
C LEU A 249 4.14 12.49 18.02
N ILE A 250 5.44 12.77 18.08
CA ILE A 250 6.04 13.71 19.05
C ILE A 250 6.64 15.00 18.43
N HIS A 251 6.46 15.23 17.13
CA HIS A 251 7.06 16.39 16.46
C HIS A 251 6.54 17.72 17.06
N HIS A 252 7.46 18.63 17.41
CA HIS A 252 7.16 19.84 18.18
C HIS A 252 6.21 20.83 17.48
N SER A 253 6.16 20.82 16.14
CA SER A 253 5.25 21.68 15.36
C SER A 253 3.82 21.15 15.28
N GLY A 254 3.57 19.94 15.79
CA GLY A 254 2.30 19.25 15.68
C GLY A 254 2.04 18.66 14.30
N TYR A 255 0.83 18.12 14.13
CA TYR A 255 0.41 17.37 12.95
C TYR A 255 -0.94 17.88 12.44
N ASN A 256 -1.05 18.01 11.12
CA ASN A 256 -2.33 18.19 10.45
C ASN A 256 -2.99 16.83 10.24
N ILE A 257 -4.23 16.70 10.71
CA ILE A 257 -4.96 15.45 10.73
C ILE A 257 -6.01 15.45 9.62
N LEU A 258 -5.93 14.49 8.70
CA LEU A 258 -6.87 14.26 7.61
C LEU A 258 -7.56 12.90 7.78
N GLU A 259 -8.88 12.87 7.96
CA GLU A 259 -9.66 11.63 7.96
C GLU A 259 -9.73 11.08 6.53
N LEU A 260 -9.39 9.79 6.35
CA LEU A 260 -9.11 9.21 5.03
C LEU A 260 -10.36 8.66 4.34
N TRP A 261 -11.38 8.25 5.09
CA TRP A 261 -12.60 7.70 4.52
C TRP A 261 -13.49 8.77 3.89
N ASN A 262 -13.67 9.91 4.55
CA ASN A 262 -14.50 11.01 4.07
C ASN A 262 -13.69 12.24 3.60
N GLY A 263 -12.36 12.26 3.82
CA GLY A 263 -11.49 13.35 3.40
C GLY A 263 -11.62 14.62 4.26
N LYS A 264 -12.23 14.54 5.44
CA LYS A 264 -12.43 15.68 6.33
C LYS A 264 -11.10 16.08 6.97
N ASN A 265 -10.73 17.34 6.79
CA ASN A 265 -9.65 17.95 7.57
C ASN A 265 -10.13 18.15 9.02
N MET A 266 -9.41 17.56 9.96
CA MET A 266 -9.73 17.60 11.39
C MET A 266 -8.98 18.73 12.12
N GLY A 267 -8.05 19.41 11.45
CA GLY A 267 -7.24 20.50 11.99
C GLY A 267 -5.85 20.06 12.43
N THR A 268 -5.14 20.99 13.07
CA THR A 268 -3.80 20.77 13.61
C THR A 268 -3.86 20.42 15.08
N PHE A 269 -3.12 19.39 15.48
CA PHE A 269 -2.99 18.94 16.87
C PHE A 269 -1.51 18.87 17.25
N LYS A 270 -1.16 19.36 18.42
CA LYS A 270 0.16 19.14 19.03
C LYS A 270 0.24 17.74 19.63
N SER A 271 1.46 17.32 19.94
CA SER A 271 1.75 16.00 20.51
C SER A 271 1.00 15.76 21.84
N GLU A 272 0.89 16.81 22.66
CA GLU A 272 0.21 16.84 23.95
C GLU A 272 -1.30 17.06 23.87
N ASP A 273 -1.84 17.43 22.71
CA ASP A 273 -3.27 17.69 22.56
C ASP A 273 -4.05 16.37 22.61
N THR A 274 -5.22 16.43 23.24
CA THR A 274 -6.15 15.29 23.31
C THR A 274 -6.94 15.17 22.02
N TYR A 275 -6.88 14.00 21.41
CA TYR A 275 -7.69 13.62 20.25
C TYR A 275 -8.75 12.58 20.65
N SER A 276 -9.98 12.78 20.21
CA SER A 276 -11.10 11.85 20.46
C SER A 276 -11.77 11.43 19.16
N ALA A 277 -11.92 10.13 18.96
CA ALA A 277 -12.60 9.55 17.80
C ALA A 277 -13.78 8.67 18.22
N LYS A 278 -14.93 8.84 17.56
CA LYS A 278 -16.07 7.94 17.68
C LYS A 278 -15.94 6.85 16.63
N VAL A 279 -15.90 5.59 17.04
CA VAL A 279 -15.69 4.44 16.16
C VAL A 279 -16.89 3.51 16.24
N PRO A 280 -17.62 3.28 15.12
CA PRO A 280 -18.79 2.40 15.11
C PRO A 280 -18.41 0.94 15.41
N PRO A 281 -19.36 0.10 15.85
CA PRO A 281 -19.11 -1.30 16.11
C PRO A 281 -18.56 -2.00 14.86
N THR A 282 -17.52 -2.83 15.01
CA THR A 282 -16.82 -3.51 13.91
C THR A 282 -16.24 -2.58 12.83
N GLY A 283 -16.22 -1.26 13.09
CA GLY A 283 -15.73 -0.27 12.16
C GLY A 283 -14.36 0.27 12.54
N VAL A 284 -13.95 1.30 11.80
CA VAL A 284 -12.64 1.91 11.91
C VAL A 284 -12.73 3.44 11.82
N HIS A 285 -11.85 4.13 12.54
CA HIS A 285 -11.53 5.53 12.28
C HIS A 285 -10.10 5.60 11.74
N PHE A 286 -9.90 6.22 10.58
CA PHE A 286 -8.63 6.12 9.85
C PHE A 286 -8.17 7.49 9.37
N PHE A 287 -7.00 7.95 9.84
CA PHE A 287 -6.50 9.27 9.50
C PHE A 287 -5.02 9.26 9.13
N LYS A 288 -4.62 10.25 8.33
CA LYS A 288 -3.22 10.61 8.12
C LYS A 288 -2.88 11.81 8.98
N ALA A 289 -1.76 11.72 9.69
CA ALA A 289 -1.12 12.79 10.45
C ALA A 289 0.13 13.24 9.71
N THR A 290 0.13 14.47 9.21
CA THR A 290 1.26 15.05 8.48
C THR A 290 1.90 16.12 9.35
N PRO A 291 3.21 16.05 9.67
CA PRO A 291 3.91 17.11 10.39
C PRO A 291 3.64 18.47 9.76
N LYS A 292 3.27 19.46 10.58
CA LYS A 292 2.89 20.79 10.09
C LYS A 292 3.99 21.46 9.25
N ILE A 293 5.24 21.16 9.57
CA ILE A 293 6.42 21.69 8.86
C ILE A 293 6.45 21.31 7.37
N PHE A 294 5.84 20.19 6.97
CA PHE A 294 5.79 19.78 5.57
C PHE A 294 4.78 20.58 4.74
N GLU A 295 3.75 21.17 5.36
CA GLU A 295 2.85 22.10 4.66
C GLU A 295 3.40 23.52 4.60
N GLU A 296 4.20 23.93 5.60
CA GLU A 296 4.90 25.22 5.58
C GLU A 296 6.00 25.25 4.50
N ASN A 297 6.63 24.10 4.23
CA ASN A 297 7.66 23.92 3.20
C ASN A 297 7.13 23.40 1.85
N ALA A 298 5.84 23.08 1.75
CA ALA A 298 5.23 22.82 0.45
C ALA A 298 5.25 24.16 -0.30
N GLU A 299 6.18 24.32 -1.24
CA GLU A 299 6.26 25.50 -2.09
C GLU A 299 4.84 25.84 -2.57
N LYS A 300 4.37 27.05 -2.20
CA LYS A 300 3.14 27.59 -2.78
C LYS A 300 3.29 27.43 -4.29
N PRO A 301 2.33 26.80 -5.00
CA PRO A 301 2.45 26.66 -6.44
C PRO A 301 2.75 28.05 -7.03
N CYS A 302 3.77 28.14 -7.91
CA CYS A 302 4.23 29.40 -8.50
C CYS A 302 3.04 30.23 -9.07
N CYS A 303 1.90 29.58 -9.36
CA CYS A 303 0.67 30.24 -9.79
C CYS A 303 -0.53 29.74 -8.94
N PRO A 304 -1.21 30.60 -8.15
CA PRO A 304 -2.50 30.25 -7.58
C PRO A 304 -3.47 30.03 -8.73
N TYR A 305 -4.15 28.87 -8.74
CA TYR A 305 -5.22 28.59 -9.69
C TYR A 305 -6.28 29.69 -9.56
N SER A 306 -6.27 30.64 -10.48
CA SER A 306 -7.34 31.60 -10.71
C SER A 306 -7.75 31.39 -12.15
N ASP A 307 -9.06 31.27 -12.37
CA ASP A 307 -9.63 31.00 -13.69
C ASP A 307 -9.09 31.99 -14.72
N GLY A 308 -8.44 31.48 -15.77
CA GLY A 308 -8.01 32.26 -16.94
C GLY A 308 -6.51 32.38 -17.21
N VAL A 309 -5.61 31.73 -16.46
CA VAL A 309 -4.16 31.78 -16.78
C VAL A 309 -3.78 30.70 -17.80
N ALA A 310 -3.37 31.11 -19.00
CA ALA A 310 -2.75 30.23 -19.98
C ALA A 310 -1.27 29.99 -19.61
N ALA A 311 -0.90 28.73 -19.39
CA ALA A 311 0.51 28.35 -19.23
C ALA A 311 1.19 28.34 -20.61
N VAL A 312 2.20 29.19 -20.81
CA VAL A 312 3.06 29.13 -22.00
C VAL A 312 4.22 28.19 -21.69
N VAL A 313 4.25 27.02 -22.35
CA VAL A 313 5.36 26.08 -22.29
C VAL A 313 6.31 26.38 -23.44
N ALA A 314 7.51 26.86 -23.14
CA ALA A 314 8.56 27.08 -24.14
C ALA A 314 9.54 25.91 -24.16
N PHE A 315 9.79 25.35 -25.36
CA PHE A 315 10.80 24.31 -25.58
C PHE A 315 12.12 24.96 -25.99
N VAL A 316 13.15 24.88 -25.14
CA VAL A 316 14.51 25.33 -25.50
C VAL A 316 15.35 24.11 -25.86
N ARG A 317 15.73 24.00 -27.14
CA ARG A 317 16.64 22.96 -27.63
C ARG A 317 18.08 23.38 -27.35
N MET A 318 18.77 22.69 -26.45
CA MET A 318 20.22 22.86 -26.30
C MET A 318 20.96 21.93 -27.27
N SER A 319 21.78 22.49 -28.15
CA SER A 319 22.66 21.71 -29.02
C SER A 319 23.88 21.22 -28.23
N GLN A 320 24.06 19.91 -28.10
CA GLN A 320 25.34 19.32 -27.66
C GLN A 320 26.04 18.57 -28.80
N PRO A 321 27.37 18.37 -28.75
CA PRO A 321 28.16 17.93 -29.90
C PRO A 321 28.17 16.40 -30.15
N THR A 322 27.30 15.60 -29.52
CA THR A 322 27.32 14.12 -29.68
C THR A 322 25.93 13.53 -29.95
N PRO A 323 25.81 12.40 -30.68
CA PRO A 323 24.54 12.00 -31.30
C PRO A 323 23.52 11.29 -30.39
N LEU A 324 23.74 11.18 -29.07
CA LEU A 324 23.00 10.23 -28.24
C LEU A 324 22.40 10.79 -26.93
N SER A 325 22.34 12.12 -26.75
CA SER A 325 21.59 12.72 -25.64
C SER A 325 20.90 14.01 -26.04
N PHE A 326 19.57 14.07 -25.79
CA PHE A 326 18.80 15.31 -25.83
C PHE A 326 18.40 15.68 -24.40
N SER A 327 18.71 16.89 -23.97
CA SER A 327 18.23 17.46 -22.71
C SER A 327 17.25 18.58 -23.02
N TYR A 328 16.02 18.46 -22.52
CA TYR A 328 15.04 19.54 -22.54
C TYR A 328 15.00 20.18 -21.16
N ILE A 329 15.00 21.52 -21.12
CA ILE A 329 14.66 22.27 -19.90
C ILE A 329 13.26 22.83 -20.11
N PHE A 330 12.37 22.56 -19.16
CA PHE A 330 11.02 23.09 -19.15
C PHE A 330 11.01 24.43 -18.41
N PHE A 331 10.64 25.49 -19.13
CA PHE A 331 10.33 26.78 -18.53
C PHE A 331 8.83 27.02 -18.63
N ALA A 332 8.18 27.24 -17.50
CA ALA A 332 6.84 27.79 -17.44
C ALA A 332 6.95 29.27 -17.04
N SER A 333 6.34 30.16 -17.81
CA SER A 333 6.18 31.57 -17.46
C SER A 333 4.70 31.88 -17.27
N CYS A 334 4.31 32.41 -16.11
CA CYS A 334 2.97 32.92 -15.88
C CYS A 334 2.91 34.39 -16.34
N LEU A 335 2.30 34.62 -17.50
CA LEU A 335 1.99 35.97 -17.98
C LEU A 335 0.62 36.35 -17.43
N LYS A 336 0.57 37.42 -16.63
CA LYS A 336 -0.69 38.05 -16.24
C LYS A 336 -1.23 38.79 -17.46
N ASP A 337 -2.42 38.44 -17.93
CA ASP A 337 -3.06 39.14 -19.04
C ASP A 337 -3.57 40.51 -18.56
N GLU A 338 -2.68 41.49 -18.48
CA GLU A 338 -3.06 42.88 -18.28
C GLU A 338 -3.51 43.46 -19.64
N THR A 339 -4.80 43.31 -19.92
CA THR A 339 -5.47 44.00 -21.04
C THR A 339 -5.49 45.50 -20.77
N GLY A 340 -4.42 46.22 -21.15
CA GLY A 340 -4.37 47.68 -21.06
C GLY A 340 -3.11 48.29 -21.68
N PRO A 341 -3.22 49.35 -22.52
CA PRO A 341 -2.07 49.95 -23.20
C PRO A 341 -1.38 50.95 -22.26
N LYS A 342 -0.65 50.47 -21.25
CA LYS A 342 0.39 51.20 -20.48
C LYS A 342 0.85 50.38 -19.28
N ARG A 343 1.98 49.67 -19.42
CA ARG A 343 3.04 49.39 -18.42
C ARG A 343 3.82 48.14 -18.83
N ARG A 344 4.79 48.30 -19.72
CA ARG A 344 5.92 47.36 -19.86
C ARG A 344 7.12 47.95 -19.12
N ALA A 345 7.24 47.65 -17.83
CA ALA A 345 8.47 47.71 -17.07
C ALA A 345 8.15 47.11 -15.68
N ASN A 346 8.83 46.04 -15.30
CA ASN A 346 8.78 45.37 -13.99
C ASN A 346 7.79 44.19 -13.81
N ALA A 347 7.63 43.33 -14.82
CA ALA A 347 7.28 41.95 -14.54
C ALA A 347 8.60 41.17 -14.38
N GLU A 348 8.96 40.80 -13.14
CA GLU A 348 10.02 39.80 -12.92
C GLU A 348 9.53 38.46 -13.47
N PRO A 349 10.23 37.84 -14.45
CA PRO A 349 9.87 36.50 -14.87
C PRO A 349 10.23 35.52 -13.75
N CYS A 350 9.23 34.92 -13.11
CA CYS A 350 9.44 33.70 -12.33
C CYS A 350 9.85 32.58 -13.30
N LEU A 351 11.16 32.30 -13.40
CA LEU A 351 11.66 31.08 -14.02
C LEU A 351 11.58 29.94 -12.98
N CYS A 352 10.51 29.13 -13.04
CA CYS A 352 10.46 27.88 -12.29
C CYS A 352 11.11 26.78 -13.17
N LEU A 353 12.22 26.19 -12.72
CA LEU A 353 12.99 25.16 -13.43
C LEU A 353 12.34 23.81 -13.11
N ILE A 354 11.48 23.32 -14.00
CA ILE A 354 10.87 21.99 -13.82
C ILE A 354 11.93 20.98 -14.29
N GLY A 355 12.46 20.21 -13.35
CA GLY A 355 13.73 19.48 -13.45
C GLY A 355 14.01 18.69 -14.73
N ALA A 356 15.30 18.46 -15.00
CA ALA A 356 15.78 17.69 -16.12
C ALA A 356 15.88 16.20 -15.77
N SER A 357 14.91 15.38 -16.18
CA SER A 357 15.17 13.96 -16.44
C SER A 357 14.15 13.36 -17.41
N GLY A 358 14.65 12.80 -18.50
CA GLY A 358 13.85 12.06 -19.46
C GLY A 358 14.74 11.52 -20.57
N ARG A 359 15.13 10.24 -20.48
CA ARG A 359 15.50 9.47 -21.69
C ARG A 359 14.20 9.17 -22.43
N ALA A 360 14.00 9.80 -23.58
CA ALA A 360 12.99 9.33 -24.52
C ALA A 360 13.59 8.15 -25.29
N ASN A 361 13.05 6.94 -25.07
CA ASN A 361 13.19 5.87 -26.07
C ASN A 361 12.18 6.19 -27.18
N LEU A 362 12.69 6.41 -28.40
CA LEU A 362 11.90 6.44 -29.63
C LEU A 362 11.61 5.01 -30.10
#